data_AF-A0A496LQN5-F1
#
_entry.id   AF-A0A496LQN5-F1
#
_cell.length_a   1.000
_cell.length_b   1.000
_cell.length_c   1.000
_cell.angle_alpha   90.00
_cell.angle_beta   90.00
_cell.angle_gamma   90.00
#
_symmetry.space_group_name_H-M   'P 1'
#
loop_
_entity.id
_entity.type
_entity.pdbx_description
1 polymer ?
#
loop_
_entity_poly.entity_id
_entity_poly.type
_entity_poly.pdbx_seq_one_letter_code
_entity_poly.pdbx_strand_id
1 'polypeptide(L)' 'MQEMLTSLSTYGYVIVFLYSLGGGMVAIIAAGVLAHLGKMDITVSIVLAAAANAIGDTLLFYVSRYNRAAVMPYL' A
#
# COMPACT_ATOMS: atom_id res chain seq x y z
N MET A 1 -17.00 -17.96 11.62
CA MET A 1 -16.96 -17.74 10.16
C MET A 1 -17.10 -16.26 9.80
N GLN A 2 -18.10 -15.53 10.31
CA GLN A 2 -18.23 -14.07 10.11
C GLN A 2 -16.98 -13.30 10.59
N GLU A 3 -16.47 -13.57 11.80
CA GLU A 3 -15.27 -12.89 12.34
C GLU A 3 -13.99 -13.10 11.51
N MET A 4 -13.82 -14.26 10.88
CA MET A 4 -12.67 -14.50 9.99
C MET A 4 -12.76 -13.66 8.72
N LEU A 5 -13.95 -13.45 8.19
CA LEU A 5 -14.17 -12.61 6.99
C LEU A 5 -13.98 -11.13 7.30
N THR A 6 -14.43 -10.68 8.48
CA THR A 6 -14.22 -9.30 8.94
C THR A 6 -12.74 -9.01 9.21
N SER A 7 -12.03 -9.95 9.83
CA SER A 7 -10.58 -9.86 9.98
C SER A 7 -9.88 -9.80 8.63
N LEU A 8 -10.24 -10.69 7.70
CA LEU A 8 -9.56 -10.76 6.40
C LEU A 8 -9.76 -9.48 5.57
N SER A 9 -10.96 -8.89 5.55
CA SER A 9 -11.16 -7.65 4.82
C SER A 9 -10.47 -6.47 5.51
N THR A 10 -10.59 -6.34 6.83
CA THR A 10 -10.03 -5.22 7.59
C THR A 10 -8.49 -5.23 7.56
N TYR A 11 -7.87 -6.38 7.83
CA TYR A 11 -6.41 -6.51 7.77
C TYR A 11 -5.88 -6.52 6.34
N GLY A 12 -6.68 -6.99 5.36
CA GLY A 12 -6.34 -6.91 3.94
C GLY A 12 -6.10 -5.47 3.48
N TYR A 13 -6.98 -4.54 3.85
CA TYR A 13 -6.81 -3.12 3.51
C TYR A 13 -5.59 -2.48 4.18
N VAL A 14 -5.30 -2.85 5.44
CA VAL A 14 -4.11 -2.37 6.15
C VAL A 14 -2.83 -2.85 5.47
N ILE A 15 -2.79 -4.12 5.05
CA ILE A 15 -1.65 -4.68 4.31
C ILE A 15 -1.47 -3.96 2.97
N VAL A 16 -2.55 -3.72 2.22
CA VAL A 16 -2.48 -2.96 0.96
C VAL A 16 -1.90 -1.57 1.20
N PHE A 17 -2.35 -0.86 2.23
CA PHE A 17 -1.85 0.47 2.56
C PHE A 17 -0.36 0.45 2.89
N LEU A 18 0.05 -0.35 3.88
CA LEU A 18 1.44 -0.35 4.35
C LEU A 18 2.41 -0.84 3.28
N TYR A 19 2.04 -1.86 2.51
CA TYR A 19 2.89 -2.41 1.46
C TYR A 19 3.01 -1.46 0.25
N SER A 20 1.96 -0.68 -0.01
CA SER A 20 1.95 0.30 -1.11
C SER A 20 2.72 1.58 -0.78
N LEU A 21 3.07 1.85 0.49
CA LEU A 21 3.92 3.01 0.85
C LEU A 21 5.28 2.99 0.14
N GLY A 22 5.81 1.82 -0.20
CA GLY A 22 7.09 1.68 -0.90
C GLY A 22 6.97 1.39 -2.39
N GLY A 23 5.79 1.52 -2.99
CA GLY A 23 5.57 1.10 -4.39
C GLY A 23 5.44 -0.41 -4.59
N GLY A 24 5.14 -1.18 -3.53
CA GLY A 24 5.06 -2.63 -3.60
C GLY A 24 3.85 -3.14 -4.41
N MET A 25 4.09 -4.02 -5.40
CA MET A 25 3.05 -4.52 -6.31
C MET A 25 2.34 -5.80 -5.83
N VAL A 26 3.00 -6.63 -5.02
CA VAL A 26 2.49 -7.97 -4.64
C VAL A 26 1.18 -7.87 -3.86
N ALA A 27 1.08 -6.96 -2.88
CA ALA A 27 -0.15 -6.78 -2.10
C ALA A 27 -1.33 -6.26 -2.95
N ILE A 28 -1.05 -5.40 -3.94
CA ILE A 28 -2.06 -4.85 -4.85
C ILE A 28 -2.63 -5.97 -5.75
N ILE A 29 -1.75 -6.83 -6.28
CA ILE A 29 -2.18 -8.01 -7.05
C ILE A 29 -3.03 -8.94 -6.19
N ALA A 30 -2.59 -9.25 -4.97
CA ALA A 30 -3.33 -10.10 -4.04
C ALA A 30 -4.71 -9.50 -3.69
N ALA A 31 -4.79 -8.18 -3.49
CA ALA A 31 -6.05 -7.48 -3.26
C ALA A 31 -6.99 -7.56 -4.48
N GLY A 32 -6.45 -7.49 -5.70
CA GLY A 32 -7.21 -7.71 -6.93
C GLY A 32 -7.83 -9.10 -6.99
N VAL A 33 -7.06 -10.14 -6.64
CA VAL A 33 -7.56 -11.52 -6.56
C VAL A 33 -8.64 -11.64 -5.47
N LEU A 34 -8.40 -11.11 -4.27
CA LEU A 34 -9.37 -11.13 -3.18
C LEU A 34 -10.66 -10.35 -3.49
N ALA A 35 -10.56 -9.27 -4.26
CA ALA A 35 -11.72 -8.51 -4.70
C ALA A 35 -12.54 -9.28 -5.74
N HIS A 36 -11.88 -9.99 -6.66
CA HIS A 36 -12.56 -10.88 -7.59
C HIS A 36 -13.31 -12.02 -6.87
N LEU A 37 -12.76 -12.52 -5.75
CA LEU A 37 -13.41 -13.51 -4.89
C LEU A 37 -14.50 -12.94 -3.97
N GLY A 38 -14.84 -11.65 -4.09
CA GLY A 38 -15.84 -10.97 -3.28
C GLY A 38 -15.45 -10.81 -1.80
N LYS A 39 -14.15 -10.91 -1.47
CA LYS A 39 -13.63 -10.78 -0.10
C LYS A 39 -13.18 -9.37 0.25
N MET A 40 -12.92 -8.55 -0.77
CA MET A 40 -12.51 -7.15 -0.64
C MET A 40 -13.19 -6.31 -1.73
N ASP A 41 -13.26 -5.01 -1.51
CA ASP A 41 -13.72 -4.03 -2.47
C ASP A 41 -12.51 -3.50 -3.26
N ILE A 42 -12.60 -3.61 -4.59
CA ILE A 42 -11.53 -3.19 -5.49
C ILE A 42 -11.33 -1.67 -5.49
N THR A 43 -12.41 -0.91 -5.36
CA THR A 43 -12.38 0.57 -5.35
C THR A 43 -11.66 1.05 -4.10
N VAL A 44 -12.01 0.49 -2.94
CA VAL A 44 -11.35 0.79 -1.67
C VAL A 44 -9.86 0.44 -1.74
N SER A 45 -9.53 -0.72 -2.30
CA SER A 45 -8.14 -1.17 -2.47
C SER A 45 -7.31 -0.22 -3.35
N ILE A 46 -7.87 0.22 -4.49
CA ILE A 46 -7.22 1.17 -5.40
C ILE A 46 -6.98 2.52 -4.71
N VAL A 47 -7.99 3.06 -4.02
CA VAL A 47 -7.89 4.35 -3.33
C VAL A 47 -6.82 4.30 -2.23
N LEU A 48 -6.82 3.24 -1.41
CA LEU A 48 -5.80 3.03 -0.38
C LEU A 48 -4.40 2.89 -0.96
N ALA A 49 -4.23 2.10 -2.02
CA ALA A 49 -2.93 1.90 -2.66
C ALA A 49 -2.39 3.21 -3.28
N ALA A 50 -3.25 4.00 -3.92
CA ALA A 50 -2.89 5.28 -4.51
C ALA A 50 -2.50 6.30 -3.42
N ALA A 51 -3.31 6.43 -2.36
CA ALA A 51 -3.02 7.31 -1.25
C ALA A 51 -1.71 6.92 -0.53
N ALA A 52 -1.51 5.63 -0.28
CA ALA A 52 -0.28 5.12 0.31
C ALA A 52 0.95 5.44 -0.54
N ASN A 53 0.91 5.19 -1.85
CA ASN A 53 2.02 5.53 -2.74
C ASN A 53 2.34 7.03 -2.72
N ALA A 54 1.32 7.88 -2.80
CA ALA A 54 1.52 9.34 -2.75
C ALA A 54 2.16 9.80 -1.43
N ILE A 55 1.74 9.22 -0.30
CA ILE A 55 2.33 9.49 1.02
C ILE A 55 3.78 8.99 1.06
N GLY A 56 4.02 7.77 0.58
CA GLY A 56 5.34 7.15 0.50
C GLY A 56 6.34 7.97 -0.31
N ASP A 57 5.95 8.37 -1.52
CA ASP A 57 6.75 9.22 -2.40
C ASP A 57 7.05 10.57 -1.75
N THR A 58 6.07 11.17 -1.09
CA THR A 58 6.26 12.43 -0.35
C THR A 58 7.24 12.27 0.80
N LEU A 59 7.19 11.15 1.53
CA LEU A 59 8.13 10.84 2.60
C LEU A 59 9.54 10.62 2.06
N LEU A 60 9.69 9.84 1.00
CA LEU A 60 10.99 9.60 0.34
C LEU A 60 11.58 10.90 -0.23
N PHE A 61 10.74 11.73 -0.84
CA PHE A 61 11.12 13.07 -1.30
C PHE A 61 11.59 13.95 -0.13
N TYR A 62 10.87 13.94 0.98
CA TYR A 62 11.25 14.72 2.17
C TYR A 62 12.58 14.21 2.75
N VAL A 63 12.74 12.90 2.93
CA VAL A 63 13.98 12.31 3.45
C VAL A 63 15.17 12.64 2.55
N SER A 64 15.03 12.48 1.23
CA SER A 64 16.08 12.81 0.27
C SER A 64 16.41 14.31 0.22
N ARG A 65 15.42 15.19 0.40
CA ARG A 65 15.60 16.65 0.42
C ARG A 65 16.51 17.12 1.55
N TYR A 66 16.42 16.51 2.73
CA TYR A 66 17.16 16.89 3.94
C TYR A 66 18.41 16.04 4.19
N ASN A 67 18.48 14.82 3.66
CA ASN A 67 19.64 13.92 3.80
C ASN A 67 20.47 13.85 2.50
N ARG A 68 20.65 14.99 1.82
CA ARG A 68 21.31 15.04 0.50
C ARG A 68 22.68 14.37 0.47
N ALA A 69 23.52 14.59 1.49
CA ALA A 69 24.85 13.99 1.54
C ALA A 69 24.81 12.45 1.54
N ALA A 70 23.77 11.85 2.14
CA ALA A 70 23.58 10.40 2.16
C ALA A 70 22.96 9.86 0.87
N VAL A 71 22.19 10.67 0.13
CA VAL A 71 21.45 10.22 -1.07
C VAL A 71 22.20 10.51 -2.38
N MET A 72 22.96 11.61 -2.46
CA MET A 72 23.74 12.00 -3.65
C MET A 72 24.66 10.92 -4.22
N PRO A 73 25.27 10.02 -3.44
CA PRO A 73 26.08 8.92 -3.99
C PRO A 73 25.28 7.87 -4.77
N TYR A 74 23.95 7.85 -4.63
CA TYR A 74 23.05 6.84 -5.20
C TYR A 74 22.12 7.39 -6.30
N LEU A 75 22.24 8.68 -6.63
CA LEU A 75 21.54 9.36 -7.73
C LEU A 75 22.45 9.41 -8.96
#